data_AF-A0A2A5Y658-F1
#
_entry.id   AF-A0A2A5Y658-F1
#
_cell.length_a   1.000
_cell.length_b   1.000
_cell.length_c   1.000
_cell.angle_alpha   90.00
_cell.angle_beta   90.00
_cell.angle_gamma   90.00
#
_symmetry.space_group_name_H-M   'P 1'
#
loop_
_entity.id
_entity.type
_entity.pdbx_description
1 polymer ?
#
loop_
_entity_poly.entity_id
_entity_poly.type
_entity_poly.pdbx_seq_one_letter_code
_entity_poly.pdbx_strand_id
1 'polypeptide(L)' 'DGVPIHGYFAWSLLDNYEWAFGYSKRFGIVHVDYDSMIRTPKHSYHAWRDGLLAR' A
#
# COMPACT_ATOMS: atom_id res chain seq x y z
N ASP A 1 4.37 -14.68 -21.59
CA ASP A 1 3.04 -14.97 -21.02
C ASP A 1 2.93 -16.32 -20.28
N GLY A 2 3.84 -17.28 -20.44
CA GLY A 2 3.79 -18.59 -19.77
C GLY A 2 4.57 -18.71 -18.44
N VAL A 3 4.80 -17.61 -17.73
CA VAL A 3 5.52 -17.67 -16.44
C VAL A 3 4.52 -17.99 -15.32
N PRO A 4 4.76 -19.03 -14.49
CA PRO A 4 3.85 -19.39 -13.42
C PRO A 4 4.00 -18.42 -12.23
N ILE A 5 3.28 -17.29 -12.28
CA ILE A 5 3.22 -16.33 -11.17
C ILE A 5 2.15 -16.76 -10.18
N HIS A 6 2.56 -17.08 -8.96
CA HIS A 6 1.67 -17.58 -7.91
C HIS A 6 1.16 -16.50 -6.95
N GLY A 7 1.66 -15.27 -7.05
CA GLY A 7 1.24 -14.20 -6.16
C GLY A 7 1.89 -12.86 -6.47
N TYR A 8 1.34 -11.82 -5.85
CA TYR A 8 1.83 -10.45 -5.91
C TYR A 8 1.54 -9.76 -4.58
N PHE A 9 2.51 -9.00 -4.07
CA PHE A 9 2.37 -8.20 -2.85
C PHE A 9 2.58 -6.73 -3.16
N ALA A 10 1.61 -5.90 -2.80
CA ALA A 10 1.75 -4.46 -2.89
C ALA A 10 2.63 -3.96 -1.73
N TRP A 11 3.75 -3.32 -2.06
CA TRP A 11 4.53 -2.54 -1.11
C TRP A 11 4.05 -1.08 -1.12
N SER A 12 3.51 -0.54 -0.02
CA SER A 12 3.28 -1.15 1.29
C SER A 12 1.83 -1.00 1.72
N LEU A 13 1.44 -1.68 2.80
CA LEU A 13 0.10 -1.49 3.34
C LEU A 13 -0.08 -0.07 3.91
N LEU A 14 0.85 0.38 4.75
CA LEU A 14 0.80 1.65 5.47
C LEU A 14 1.95 2.57 5.04
N ASP A 15 1.69 3.88 5.04
CA ASP A 15 2.78 4.86 5.10
C ASP A 15 3.64 4.56 6.34
N ASN A 16 4.96 4.44 6.17
CA ASN A 16 5.87 3.93 7.19
C ASN A 16 7.24 4.64 7.14
N TYR A 17 8.19 4.19 7.96
CA TYR A 17 9.56 4.72 7.96
C TYR A 17 10.34 4.14 6.77
N GLU A 18 10.67 4.99 5.80
CA GLU A 18 11.34 4.61 4.56
C GLU A 18 12.85 4.82 4.63
N TRP A 19 13.50 4.18 5.61
CA TRP A 19 14.96 4.09 5.72
C TRP A 19 15.65 5.46 5.68
N ALA A 20 16.57 5.66 4.73
CA ALA A 20 17.31 6.92 4.55
C ALA A 20 16.40 8.14 4.30
N PHE A 21 15.15 7.92 3.89
CA PHE A 21 14.18 8.98 3.65
C PHE A 21 13.35 9.34 4.89
N GLY A 22 13.47 8.58 5.99
CA GLY A 22 12.59 8.70 7.13
C GLY A 22 11.12 8.62 6.70
N TYR A 23 10.28 9.52 7.22
CA TYR A 23 8.86 9.58 6.90
C TYR A 23 8.50 10.49 5.71
N SER A 24 9.49 10.97 4.96
CA SER A 24 9.25 11.90 3.84
C SER A 24 8.65 11.22 2.60
N LYS A 25 8.79 9.89 2.47
CA LYS A 25 8.18 9.09 1.40
C LYS A 25 7.01 8.27 1.94
N ARG A 26 5.97 8.13 1.12
CA ARG A 26 4.67 7.57 1.50
C ARG A 26 4.23 6.50 0.50
N PHE A 27 4.77 5.28 0.67
CA PHE A 27 4.49 4.13 -0.20
C PHE A 27 3.20 3.38 0.13
N GLY A 28 2.58 3.66 1.27
CA GLY A 28 1.40 2.95 1.71
C GLY A 28 0.23 3.12 0.75
N ILE A 29 -0.52 2.06 0.50
CA ILE A 29 -1.87 2.18 -0.10
C ILE A 29 -2.89 2.70 0.93
N VAL A 30 -2.54 2.71 2.21
CA VAL A 30 -3.26 3.38 3.30
C VAL A 30 -2.40 4.51 3.85
N HIS A 31 -2.96 5.71 3.89
CA HIS A 31 -2.33 6.86 4.51
C HIS A 31 -2.31 6.70 6.03
N VAL A 32 -1.22 7.12 6.67
CA VAL A 32 -1.11 7.26 8.12
C VAL A 32 -0.82 8.72 8.44
N ASP A 33 -1.70 9.33 9.22
CA ASP A 33 -1.41 10.57 9.93
C ASP A 33 -0.53 10.20 11.12
N TYR A 34 0.68 10.76 11.20
CA TYR A 34 1.65 10.39 12.22
C TYR A 34 1.40 11.05 13.57
N ASP A 35 0.65 12.16 13.62
CA ASP A 35 0.34 12.85 14.86
C ASP A 35 -0.82 12.17 15.58
N SER A 36 -1.86 11.77 14.82
CA SER A 36 -3.07 11.15 15.35
C SER A 36 -3.09 9.62 15.25
N MET A 37 -2.20 9.03 14.45
CA MET A 37 -2.22 7.62 14.06
C MET A 37 -3.52 7.17 13.37
N ILE A 38 -4.32 8.09 12.82
CA ILE A 38 -5.49 7.73 12.02
C ILE A 38 -5.02 7.12 10.69
N ARG A 39 -5.72 6.06 10.27
CA ARG A 39 -5.48 5.39 8.98
C ARG A 39 -6.60 5.73 8.01
N THR A 40 -6.23 6.17 6.81
CA THR A 40 -7.18 6.51 5.74
C THR A 40 -6.81 5.76 4.47
N PRO A 41 -7.62 4.78 4.01
CA PRO A 41 -7.39 4.13 2.73
C PRO A 41 -7.32 5.13 1.58
N LYS A 42 -6.29 4.99 0.73
CA LYS A 42 -6.15 5.82 -0.49
C LYS A 42 -6.96 5.19 -1.63
N HIS A 43 -7.15 5.92 -2.73
CA HIS A 43 -7.79 5.36 -3.93
C HIS A 43 -7.09 4.07 -4.43
N SER A 44 -5.77 3.98 -4.30
CA SER A 44 -5.01 2.78 -4.66
C SER A 44 -5.38 1.55 -3.80
N TYR A 45 -5.75 1.72 -2.53
CA TYR A 45 -6.27 0.63 -1.71
C TYR A 45 -7.58 0.09 -2.26
N HIS A 46 -8.51 0.98 -2.63
CA HIS A 46 -9.80 0.58 -3.20
C HIS A 46 -9.60 -0.13 -4.55
N ALA A 47 -8.77 0.42 -5.43
CA ALA A 47 -8.44 -0.22 -6.70
C ALA A 47 -7.79 -1.60 -6.50
N TRP A 48 -6.87 -1.72 -5.55
CA TRP A 48 -6.20 -2.98 -5.21
C TRP A 48 -7.19 -4.02 -4.67
N ARG A 49 -8.09 -3.61 -3.75
CA ARG A 49 -9.15 -4.46 -3.20
C ARG A 49 -10.11 -4.92 -4.29
N ASP A 50 -10.57 -4.00 -5.15
CA ASP A 50 -11.55 -4.33 -6.18
C ASP A 50 -10.93 -5.26 -7.23
N GLY A 51 -9.66 -5.06 -7.61
CA GLY A 51 -8.91 -6.01 -8.44
C GLY A 51 -8.58 -7.34 -7.75
N LEU A 52 -8.56 -7.39 -6.41
CA LEU A 52 -8.49 -8.63 -5.64
C LEU A 52 -9.80 -9.42 -5.65
N LEU A 53 -10.94 -8.73 -5.69
CA LEU A 53 -12.27 -9.35 -5.64
C LEU A 53 -12.84 -9.68 -7.02
N ALA A 54 -12.36 -9.02 -8.08
CA ALA A 54 -12.79 -9.26 -9.46
C ALA A 54 -12.17 -10.50 -10.12
N ARG A 55 -11.40 -11.30 -9.36
CA ARG A 55 -10.79 -12.57 -9.77
C ARG A 55 -11.52 -13.73 -9.12
#